data_AF-A0A285M3U1-F1
#
_entry.id   AF-A0A285M3U1-F1
#
_cell.length_a   1.000
_cell.length_b   1.000
_cell.length_c   1.000
_cell.angle_alpha   90.00
_cell.angle_beta   90.00
_cell.angle_gamma   90.00
#
_symmetry.space_group_name_H-M   'P 1'
#
loop_
_entity.id
_entity.type
_entity.pdbx_description
1 polymer ?
#
loop_
_entity_poly.entity_id
_entity_poly.type
_entity_poly.pdbx_seq_one_letter_code
_entity_poly.pdbx_strand_id
1 'polypeptide(L)'
;MSGLISPFFMLLRKPLFLALIIPIAGLSLTSLATSAVADSCWWHNGSLMRLKARGNDRWFYYEQPRAGLSVSRGTLLFNGSKQGDWYVGTARVFSQYCPGSPQPYRAEGPVAPNQLRVTVQGDREIHKRCRPTGRWTSDTLVFTYAYRC
;
A
#
# COMPACT_ATOMS: atom_id res chain seq x y z
N MET A 1 10.24 -41.65 -62.66
CA MET A 1 9.86 -41.60 -64.09
C MET A 1 8.69 -40.63 -64.17
N SER A 2 8.94 -39.37 -64.54
CA SER A 2 8.76 -38.83 -65.90
C SER A 2 7.27 -38.61 -66.20
N GLY A 3 6.69 -37.46 -66.53
CA GLY A 3 7.12 -36.10 -66.85
C GLY A 3 5.84 -35.22 -66.98
N LEU A 4 5.95 -33.88 -67.01
CA LEU A 4 5.79 -33.04 -68.23
C LEU A 4 4.30 -32.90 -68.67
N ILE A 5 3.62 -31.74 -68.68
CA ILE A 5 3.88 -30.47 -69.42
C ILE A 5 2.83 -29.40 -69.02
N SER A 6 3.28 -28.14 -68.94
CA SER A 6 2.52 -26.86 -68.83
C SER A 6 1.90 -26.46 -70.19
N PRO A 7 1.33 -25.26 -70.47
CA PRO A 7 0.68 -24.23 -69.67
C PRO A 7 -0.74 -23.87 -70.23
N PHE A 8 -1.56 -23.15 -69.46
CA PHE A 8 -2.55 -22.25 -70.09
C PHE A 8 -2.36 -20.86 -69.51
N PHE A 9 -1.90 -19.98 -70.40
CA PHE A 9 -1.85 -18.53 -70.19
C PHE A 9 -3.28 -18.04 -69.91
N MET A 10 -3.54 -17.52 -68.71
CA MET A 10 -4.73 -16.71 -68.46
C MET A 10 -4.28 -15.37 -67.89
N LEU A 11 -4.18 -14.41 -68.79
CA LEU A 11 -4.09 -12.98 -68.48
C LEU A 11 -5.44 -12.46 -67.97
N LEU A 12 -5.38 -11.29 -67.30
CA LEU A 12 -6.48 -10.42 -66.86
C LEU A 12 -7.16 -10.86 -65.55
N ARG A 13 -7.31 -10.05 -64.51
CA ARG A 13 -7.24 -8.59 -64.29
C ARG A 13 -6.83 -8.39 -62.83
N LYS A 14 -5.85 -7.52 -62.55
CA LYS A 14 -5.62 -7.05 -61.16
C LYS A 14 -6.77 -6.11 -60.80
N PRO A 15 -7.59 -6.39 -59.76
CA PRO A 15 -8.45 -5.36 -59.23
C PRO A 15 -7.55 -4.33 -58.57
N LEU A 16 -7.60 -3.11 -59.10
CA LEU A 16 -7.06 -1.92 -58.47
C LEU A 16 -7.88 -1.69 -57.20
N PHE A 17 -7.48 -2.34 -56.10
CA PHE A 17 -7.97 -1.97 -54.78
C PHE A 17 -7.36 -0.60 -54.46
N LEU A 18 -8.18 0.43 -54.64
CA LEU A 18 -7.94 1.76 -54.12
C LEU A 18 -7.76 1.60 -52.61
N ALA A 19 -6.50 1.62 -52.15
CA ALA A 19 -6.19 1.65 -50.73
C ALA A 19 -6.72 2.98 -50.19
N LEU A 20 -7.89 2.94 -49.56
CA LEU A 20 -8.38 4.05 -48.76
C LEU A 20 -7.48 4.11 -47.53
N ILE A 21 -6.44 4.93 -47.60
CA ILE A 21 -5.59 5.27 -46.46
C ILE A 21 -6.47 6.13 -45.54
N ILE A 22 -7.21 5.50 -44.64
CA ILE A 22 -7.83 6.20 -43.52
C ILE A 22 -6.65 6.60 -42.62
N PRO A 23 -6.35 7.90 -42.42
CA PRO A 23 -5.46 8.28 -41.35
C PRO A 23 -6.21 7.92 -40.07
N ILE A 24 -5.89 6.78 -39.46
CA ILE A 24 -6.30 6.49 -38.10
C ILE A 24 -5.53 7.50 -37.25
N ALA A 25 -6.10 8.69 -37.09
CA ALA A 25 -5.67 9.65 -36.11
C ALA A 25 -5.71 8.91 -34.77
N GLY A 26 -4.53 8.54 -34.28
CA GLY A 26 -4.36 7.73 -33.08
C GLY A 26 -4.96 8.45 -31.89
N LEU A 27 -6.21 8.14 -31.56
CA LEU A 27 -6.84 8.54 -30.31
C LEU A 27 -6.20 7.72 -29.19
N SER A 28 -5.06 8.19 -28.69
CA SER A 28 -4.41 7.63 -27.51
C SER A 28 -5.31 7.85 -26.30
N LEU A 29 -6.13 6.85 -25.98
CA LEU A 29 -6.83 6.72 -24.71
C LEU A 29 -5.78 6.64 -23.59
N THR A 30 -5.43 7.78 -23.02
CA THR A 30 -4.56 7.85 -21.85
C THR A 30 -5.38 7.44 -20.62
N SER A 31 -5.23 6.17 -20.22
CA SER A 31 -5.83 5.66 -18.98
C SER A 31 -5.24 6.39 -17.78
N LEU A 32 -6.00 7.29 -17.17
CA LEU A 32 -5.65 7.91 -15.90
C LEU A 32 -5.69 6.85 -14.80
N ALA A 33 -4.53 6.45 -14.28
CA ALA A 33 -4.44 5.55 -13.15
C ALA A 33 -4.94 6.27 -11.87
N THR A 34 -6.15 5.96 -11.43
CA THR A 34 -6.66 6.44 -10.14
C THR A 34 -6.09 5.62 -8.98
N SER A 35 -5.70 6.27 -7.89
CA SER A 35 -5.23 5.56 -6.70
C SER A 35 -6.41 4.95 -5.95
N ALA A 36 -6.36 3.64 -5.72
CA ALA A 36 -7.35 2.97 -4.88
C ALA A 36 -7.31 3.53 -3.45
N VAL A 37 -8.48 3.84 -2.90
CA VAL A 37 -8.67 4.26 -1.51
C VAL A 37 -9.45 3.17 -0.79
N ALA A 38 -8.96 2.73 0.37
CA ALA A 38 -9.62 1.72 1.18
C ALA A 38 -9.45 2.02 2.67
N ASP A 39 -10.53 1.83 3.43
CA ASP A 39 -10.54 1.95 4.89
C ASP A 39 -10.87 0.59 5.51
N SER A 40 -10.22 0.22 6.60
CA SER A 40 -10.50 -1.01 7.36
C SER A 40 -10.19 -0.85 8.85
N CYS A 41 -10.76 -1.70 9.69
CA CYS A 41 -10.54 -1.68 11.14
C CYS A 41 -9.62 -2.83 11.59
N TRP A 42 -8.83 -2.56 12.63
CA TRP A 42 -7.76 -3.45 13.10
C TRP A 42 -7.60 -3.36 14.61
N TRP A 43 -7.41 -4.49 15.28
CA TRP A 43 -7.05 -4.53 16.69
C TRP A 43 -5.56 -4.31 16.88
N HIS A 44 -5.20 -3.48 17.87
CA HIS A 44 -3.83 -3.28 18.32
C HIS A 44 -3.82 -3.03 19.83
N ASN A 45 -3.19 -3.94 20.59
CA ASN A 45 -3.01 -3.79 22.03
C ASN A 45 -4.30 -3.42 22.80
N GLY A 46 -5.44 -3.97 22.40
CA GLY A 46 -6.75 -3.69 23.01
C GLY A 46 -7.41 -2.37 22.59
N SER A 47 -6.78 -1.60 21.68
CA SER A 47 -7.42 -0.47 20.99
C SER A 47 -7.91 -0.91 19.61
N LEU A 48 -9.00 -0.30 19.15
CA LEU A 48 -9.41 -0.40 17.75
C LEU A 48 -8.72 0.69 16.94
N MET A 49 -8.18 0.31 15.80
CA MET A 49 -7.46 1.16 14.87
C MET A 49 -8.20 1.23 13.54
N ARG A 50 -8.08 2.37 12.85
CA ARG A 50 -8.51 2.55 11.47
C ARG A 50 -7.28 2.60 10.58
N LEU A 51 -7.17 1.66 9.66
CA LEU A 51 -6.25 1.74 8.53
C LEU A 51 -6.91 2.58 7.44
N LYS A 52 -6.27 3.68 7.05
CA LYS A 52 -6.54 4.36 5.79
C LYS A 52 -5.46 3.97 4.79
N ALA A 53 -5.86 3.57 3.60
CA ALA A 53 -4.96 3.20 2.52
C ALA A 53 -5.25 4.06 1.29
N ARG A 54 -4.19 4.56 0.66
CA ARG A 54 -4.24 5.24 -0.64
C ARG A 54 -3.08 4.76 -1.50
N GLY A 55 -3.36 3.99 -2.55
CA GLY A 55 -2.31 3.33 -3.31
C GLY A 55 -1.44 2.45 -2.41
N ASN A 56 -0.14 2.75 -2.32
CA ASN A 56 0.80 2.06 -1.41
C ASN A 56 0.87 2.68 -0.02
N ASP A 57 0.35 3.90 0.19
CA ASP A 57 0.44 4.55 1.48
C ASP A 57 -0.51 3.91 2.50
N ARG A 58 -0.06 3.83 3.75
CA ARG A 58 -0.75 3.19 4.86
C ARG A 58 -0.67 4.08 6.08
N TRP A 59 -1.82 4.34 6.71
CA TRP A 59 -1.90 5.10 7.96
C TRP A 59 -2.80 4.38 8.97
N PHE A 60 -2.27 4.05 10.13
CA PHE A 60 -3.05 3.54 11.26
C PHE A 60 -3.34 4.66 12.25
N TYR A 61 -4.61 5.00 12.37
CA TYR A 61 -5.14 5.95 13.34
C TYR A 61 -5.87 5.22 14.47
N TYR A 62 -5.85 5.77 15.67
CA TYR A 62 -6.73 5.31 16.74
C TYR A 62 -8.19 5.57 16.37
N GLU A 63 -9.00 4.53 16.29
CA GLU A 63 -10.46 4.65 16.11
C GLU A 63 -11.17 4.66 17.47
N GLN A 64 -10.85 3.68 18.32
CA GLN A 64 -11.29 3.59 19.70
C GLN A 64 -10.08 3.25 20.59
N PRO A 65 -9.41 4.27 21.16
CA PRO A 65 -8.34 4.04 22.12
C PRO A 65 -8.83 3.23 23.31
N ARG A 66 -8.01 2.30 23.79
CA ARG A 66 -8.27 1.62 25.08
C ARG A 66 -8.24 2.62 26.24
N ALA A 67 -8.92 2.29 27.33
CA ALA A 67 -8.86 3.06 28.57
C ALA A 67 -7.43 3.22 29.09
N GLY A 68 -7.12 4.37 29.70
CA GLY A 68 -5.81 4.68 30.29
C GLY A 68 -4.71 5.08 29.30
N LEU A 69 -5.01 5.17 28.00
CA LEU A 69 -4.07 5.66 27.00
C LEU A 69 -4.28 7.18 26.79
N SER A 70 -3.21 7.96 26.87
CA SER A 70 -3.26 9.42 26.66
C SER A 70 -3.25 9.80 25.17
N VAL A 71 -4.17 9.21 24.41
CA VAL A 71 -4.39 9.52 22.98
C VAL A 71 -5.89 9.60 22.70
N SER A 72 -6.25 10.40 21.70
CA SER A 72 -7.64 10.59 21.27
C SER A 72 -7.91 9.85 19.95
N ARG A 73 -9.18 9.61 19.64
CA ARG A 73 -9.61 9.17 18.29
C ARG A 73 -9.01 10.09 17.21
N GLY A 74 -8.53 9.50 16.12
CA GLY A 74 -7.84 10.19 15.03
C GLY A 74 -6.35 10.42 15.25
N THR A 75 -5.79 10.04 16.41
CA THR A 75 -4.34 10.12 16.66
C THR A 75 -3.62 9.12 15.77
N LEU A 76 -2.58 9.56 15.05
CA LEU A 76 -1.80 8.73 14.13
C LEU A 76 -0.76 7.89 14.90
N LEU A 77 -0.87 6.57 14.89
CA LEU A 77 0.12 5.66 15.48
C LEU A 77 1.25 5.35 14.50
N PHE A 78 0.90 4.97 13.27
CA PHE A 78 1.85 4.56 12.25
C PHE A 78 1.49 5.14 10.89
N ASN A 79 2.49 5.58 10.12
CA ASN A 79 2.34 5.86 8.70
C ASN A 79 3.52 5.31 7.90
N GLY A 80 3.27 4.81 6.70
CA GLY A 80 4.30 4.23 5.85
C GLY A 80 3.78 3.82 4.48
N SER A 81 4.56 2.98 3.80
CA SER A 81 4.24 2.42 2.48
C SER A 81 4.21 0.90 2.51
N LYS A 82 3.28 0.27 1.79
CA LYS A 82 3.31 -1.16 1.45
C LYS A 82 4.22 -1.37 0.23
N GLN A 83 5.17 -2.28 0.36
CA GLN A 83 6.11 -2.72 -0.67
C GLN A 83 6.00 -4.25 -0.76
N GLY A 84 5.27 -4.76 -1.76
CA GLY A 84 4.87 -6.18 -1.78
C GLY A 84 4.06 -6.52 -0.53
N ASP A 85 4.49 -7.52 0.24
CA ASP A 85 3.88 -7.89 1.53
C ASP A 85 4.68 -7.39 2.74
N TRP A 86 5.28 -6.21 2.60
CA TRP A 86 6.07 -5.58 3.65
C TRP A 86 5.62 -4.13 3.85
N TYR A 87 5.49 -3.70 5.10
CA TYR A 87 5.24 -2.29 5.43
C TYR A 87 6.56 -1.67 5.90
N VAL A 88 6.84 -0.45 5.44
CA VAL A 88 7.99 0.36 5.89
C VAL A 88 7.48 1.75 6.25
N GLY A 89 7.81 2.26 7.44
CA GLY A 89 7.32 3.57 7.85
C GLY A 89 7.81 4.05 9.20
N THR A 90 7.01 4.93 9.80
CA THR A 90 7.25 5.58 11.08
C THR A 90 6.14 5.22 12.06
N ALA A 91 6.51 4.59 13.16
CA ALA A 91 5.67 4.37 14.32
C ALA A 91 5.90 5.48 15.36
N ARG A 92 4.99 5.62 16.32
CA ARG A 92 5.04 6.64 17.38
C ARG A 92 4.75 6.04 18.74
N VAL A 93 5.52 6.45 19.74
CA VAL A 93 5.21 6.17 21.15
C VAL A 93 4.61 7.38 21.82
N PHE A 94 3.57 7.13 22.61
CA PHE A 94 2.83 8.14 23.36
C PHE A 94 3.09 7.97 24.85
N SER A 95 3.21 9.09 25.55
CA SER A 95 3.42 9.13 27.00
C SER A 95 2.51 10.18 27.62
N GLN A 96 1.82 9.81 28.69
CA GLN A 96 1.03 10.75 29.50
C GLN A 96 1.89 11.88 30.08
N TYR A 97 3.19 11.64 30.25
CA TYR A 97 4.16 12.64 30.73
C TYR A 97 4.64 13.58 29.63
N CYS A 98 4.30 13.30 28.36
CA CYS A 98 4.72 14.05 27.17
C CYS A 98 3.54 14.34 26.24
N PRO A 99 2.51 15.05 26.72
CA PRO A 99 1.33 15.34 25.92
C PRO A 99 1.73 16.15 24.68
N GLY A 100 1.19 15.77 23.52
CA GLY A 100 1.47 16.45 22.25
C GLY A 100 2.86 16.23 21.66
N SER A 101 3.73 15.44 22.30
CA SER A 101 5.08 15.15 21.81
C SER A 101 5.28 13.63 21.62
N PRO A 102 4.64 13.03 20.59
CA PRO A 102 4.88 11.63 20.28
C PRO A 102 6.32 11.41 19.81
N GLN A 103 6.90 10.27 20.19
CA GLN A 103 8.27 9.92 19.82
C GLN A 103 8.26 9.03 18.58
N PRO A 104 8.68 9.55 17.41
CA PRO A 104 8.71 8.77 16.18
C PRO A 104 9.92 7.83 16.15
N TYR A 105 9.76 6.68 15.52
CA TYR A 105 10.85 5.76 15.20
C TYR A 105 10.53 4.98 13.92
N ARG A 106 11.57 4.53 13.21
CA ARG A 106 11.41 3.71 12.02
C ARG A 106 10.88 2.34 12.44
N ALA A 107 9.86 1.85 11.73
CA ALA A 107 9.34 0.51 11.93
C ALA A 107 9.00 -0.13 10.58
N GLU A 108 9.28 -1.43 10.45
CA GLU A 108 9.01 -2.19 9.25
C GLU A 108 8.71 -3.64 9.55
N GLY A 109 8.04 -4.35 8.65
CA GLY A 109 7.74 -5.75 8.86
C GLY A 109 6.66 -6.32 7.94
N PRO A 110 6.40 -7.62 8.05
CA PRO A 110 5.57 -8.34 7.09
C PRO A 110 4.07 -8.09 7.28
N VAL A 111 3.35 -8.21 6.17
CA VAL A 111 1.93 -8.51 6.10
C VAL A 111 1.80 -10.03 5.95
N ALA A 112 0.99 -10.65 6.80
CA ALA A 112 0.75 -12.09 6.71
C ALA A 112 0.12 -12.47 5.36
N PRO A 113 0.34 -13.70 4.84
CA PRO A 113 -0.18 -14.10 3.53
C PRO A 113 -1.70 -13.96 3.36
N ASN A 114 -2.47 -14.17 4.43
CA ASN A 114 -3.92 -13.98 4.43
C ASN A 114 -4.36 -12.50 4.44
N GLN A 115 -3.42 -11.56 4.51
CA GLN A 115 -3.63 -10.11 4.58
C GLN A 115 -4.44 -9.65 5.82
N LEU A 116 -4.58 -10.50 6.85
CA LEU A 116 -5.36 -10.20 8.06
C LEU A 116 -4.49 -9.89 9.28
N ARG A 117 -3.16 -9.86 9.12
CA ARG A 117 -2.23 -9.50 10.19
C ARG A 117 -1.05 -8.72 9.63
N VAL A 118 -0.71 -7.61 10.28
CA VAL A 118 0.49 -6.83 10.00
C VAL A 118 1.33 -6.82 11.26
N THR A 119 2.63 -7.08 11.12
CA THR A 119 3.58 -6.98 12.24
C THR A 119 4.71 -6.08 11.79
N VAL A 120 4.89 -4.92 12.45
CA VAL A 120 6.02 -4.03 12.18
C VAL A 120 6.85 -3.88 13.45
N GLN A 121 8.17 -3.81 13.28
CA GLN A 121 9.14 -3.76 14.37
C GLN A 121 10.17 -2.68 14.11
N GLY A 122 10.74 -2.16 15.18
CA GLY A 122 11.84 -1.21 15.09
C GLY A 122 12.41 -0.88 16.46
N ASP A 123 13.64 -0.42 16.45
CA ASP A 123 14.31 0.02 17.68
C ASP A 123 14.06 1.50 17.92
N ARG A 124 13.86 1.84 19.18
CA ARG A 124 13.65 3.21 19.62
C ARG A 124 14.38 3.49 20.91
N GLU A 125 14.71 4.76 21.10
CA GLU A 125 15.26 5.22 22.35
C GLU A 125 14.18 5.28 23.44
N ILE A 126 14.51 4.79 24.63
CA ILE A 126 13.69 4.95 25.83
C ILE A 126 13.81 6.39 26.29
N HIS A 127 12.66 7.04 26.47
CA HIS A 127 12.60 8.37 27.05
C HIS A 127 11.96 8.34 28.43
N LYS A 128 12.45 9.20 29.33
CA LYS A 128 11.87 9.43 30.65
C LYS A 128 11.47 10.89 30.77
N ARG A 129 10.17 11.16 30.97
CA ARG A 129 9.63 12.54 31.03
C ARG A 129 10.17 13.41 29.87
N CYS A 130 10.03 12.88 28.65
CA CYS A 130 10.35 13.54 27.38
C CYS A 130 11.83 13.79 27.14
N ARG A 131 12.71 13.18 27.96
CA ARG A 131 14.15 13.26 27.78
C ARG A 131 14.71 11.92 27.32
N PRO A 132 15.62 11.91 26.33
CA PRO A 132 16.36 10.72 25.93
C PRO A 132 17.15 10.17 27.12
N THR A 133 17.32 8.85 27.18
CA THR A 133 18.06 8.18 28.27
C THR A 133 19.36 7.54 27.81
N GLY A 134 19.65 7.55 26.51
CA GLY A 134 20.73 6.80 25.88
C GLY A 134 20.47 5.29 25.76
N ARG A 135 19.38 4.78 26.34
CA ARG A 135 19.01 3.36 26.30
C ARG A 135 18.06 3.08 25.17
N TRP A 136 18.23 1.94 24.51
CA TRP A 136 17.41 1.51 23.38
C TRP A 136 16.57 0.29 23.73
N THR A 137 15.44 0.15 23.05
CA THR A 137 14.56 -1.01 23.17
C THR A 137 13.91 -1.32 21.82
N SER A 138 13.60 -2.59 21.61
CA SER A 138 12.86 -3.04 20.43
C SER A 138 11.36 -2.97 20.70
N ASP A 139 10.62 -2.41 19.75
CA ASP A 139 9.17 -2.28 19.81
C ASP A 139 8.53 -3.10 18.69
N THR A 140 7.40 -3.75 18.98
CA THR A 140 6.67 -4.57 18.02
C THR A 140 5.20 -4.19 18.04
N LEU A 141 4.70 -3.74 16.89
CA LEU A 141 3.31 -3.42 16.68
C LEU A 141 2.67 -4.55 15.88
N VAL A 142 1.75 -5.26 16.52
CA VAL A 142 0.89 -6.24 15.86
C VAL A 142 -0.48 -5.62 15.64
N PHE A 143 -0.94 -5.68 14.39
CA PHE A 143 -2.27 -5.32 13.97
C PHE A 143 -2.97 -6.58 13.45
N THR A 144 -4.17 -6.86 13.95
CA THR A 144 -5.02 -7.96 13.45
C THR A 144 -6.32 -7.40 12.91
N TYR A 145 -6.76 -7.89 11.75
CA TYR A 145 -7.96 -7.39 11.10
C TYR A 145 -9.18 -7.51 12.01
N ALA A 146 -10.02 -6.48 12.03
CA ALA A 146 -11.29 -6.45 12.73
C ALA A 146 -12.42 -6.35 11.70
N TYR A 147 -13.40 -7.27 11.82
CA TYR A 147 -14.56 -7.32 10.92
C TYR A 147 -15.51 -6.14 11.08
N ARG A 148 -15.40 -5.40 12.19
CA ARG A 148 -16.23 -4.25 12.49
C ARG A 148 -15.39 -3.12 13.05
N CYS A 149 -15.75 -1.93 12.59
CA CYS A 149 -15.63 -0.71 13.37
C CYS A 149 -16.92 -0.58 14.19
#